data_AF-A0A7D9EWS5-F1
#
_entry.id   AF-A0A7D9EWS5-F1
#
_cell.length_a   1.000
_cell.length_b   1.000
_cell.length_c   1.000
_cell.angle_alpha   90.00
_cell.angle_beta   90.00
_cell.angle_gamma   90.00
#
_symmetry.space_group_name_H-M   'P 1'
#
loop_
_entity.id
_entity.type
_entity.pdbx_description
1 polymer ?
#
loop_
_entity_poly.entity_id
_entity_poly.type
_entity_poly.pdbx_seq_one_letter_code
_entity_poly.pdbx_strand_id
1 'polypeptide(L)'
;MSPNERLKLVKENHACYSCLKKAGRDHRAANCSRKRPCSEMVNNASCNKNHHPLLHAATNLIGMLASTVKTKEALLPVVSAFVLGNNGKREKANILMDSGTQITLVRNDLAQRLKLKGKDVFITMTTVGGKKR
;
A
#
# COMPACT_ATOMS: atom_id res chain seq x y z
N MET A 1 1.85 -2.71 -8.83
CA MET A 1 1.88 -1.69 -9.90
C MET A 1 3.23 -0.99 -9.88
N SER A 2 3.98 -1.08 -10.97
CA SER A 2 5.32 -0.50 -11.10
C SER A 2 5.27 1.04 -11.29
N PRO A 3 6.36 1.78 -11.06
CA PRO A 3 6.42 3.22 -11.33
C PRO A 3 6.09 3.57 -12.78
N ASN A 4 6.58 2.75 -13.71
CA ASN A 4 6.32 2.93 -15.15
C ASN A 4 4.85 2.74 -15.49
N GLU A 5 4.16 1.79 -14.86
CA GLU A 5 2.71 1.64 -15.01
C GLU A 5 1.95 2.85 -14.47
N ARG A 6 2.37 3.41 -13.33
CA ARG A 6 1.75 4.64 -12.77
C ARG A 6 1.91 5.83 -13.71
N LEU A 7 3.10 6.01 -14.28
CA LEU A 7 3.39 7.05 -15.27
C LEU A 7 2.53 6.89 -16.53
N LYS A 8 2.41 5.66 -17.04
CA LYS A 8 1.54 5.33 -18.18
C LYS A 8 0.08 5.68 -17.87
N LEU A 9 -0.41 5.31 -16.69
CA LEU A 9 -1.79 5.56 -16.27
C LEU A 9 -2.09 7.07 -16.13
N VAL A 10 -1.16 7.86 -15.61
CA VAL A 10 -1.31 9.33 -15.57
C VAL A 10 -1.35 9.92 -16.98
N LYS A 11 -0.52 9.42 -17.90
CA LYS A 11 -0.52 9.86 -19.30
C LYS A 11 -1.84 9.53 -19.99
N GLU A 12 -2.33 8.29 -19.85
CA GLU A 12 -3.55 7.80 -20.48
C GLU A 12 -4.82 8.47 -19.93
N ASN A 13 -4.88 8.74 -18.62
CA ASN A 13 -6.02 9.39 -18.00
C ASN A 13 -5.98 10.92 -18.10
N HIS A 14 -5.00 11.47 -18.83
CA HIS A 14 -4.73 12.90 -18.92
C HIS A 14 -4.69 13.55 -17.52
N ALA A 15 -3.99 12.96 -16.55
CA ALA A 15 -3.89 13.53 -15.21
C ALA A 15 -2.65 14.44 -15.10
N CYS A 16 -2.75 15.47 -14.26
CA CYS A 16 -1.63 16.35 -13.95
C CYS A 16 -0.55 15.59 -13.17
N TYR A 17 0.68 15.57 -13.67
CA TYR A 17 1.78 14.89 -12.97
C TYR A 17 2.05 15.45 -11.58
N SER A 18 1.76 16.73 -11.31
CA SER A 18 2.06 17.36 -10.01
C SER A 18 0.98 17.11 -8.94
N CYS A 19 -0.28 16.94 -9.32
CA CYS A 19 -1.39 16.82 -8.35
C CYS A 19 -2.35 15.65 -8.59
N LEU A 20 -2.14 14.88 -9.66
CA LEU A 20 -2.93 13.71 -10.09
C LEU A 20 -4.41 13.98 -10.39
N LYS A 21 -4.85 15.23 -10.43
CA LYS A 21 -6.20 15.60 -10.91
C LYS A 21 -6.28 15.50 -12.43
N LYS A 22 -7.49 15.25 -12.96
CA LYS A 22 -7.76 15.28 -14.41
C LYS A 22 -7.33 16.64 -14.98
N ALA A 23 -6.41 16.59 -15.93
CA ALA A 23 -5.98 17.73 -16.71
C ALA A 23 -7.06 18.08 -17.73
N GLY A 24 -7.18 19.36 -18.02
CA GLY A 24 -8.19 19.90 -18.92
C GLY A 24 -7.77 21.28 -19.42
N ARG A 25 -8.73 22.06 -19.91
CA ARG A 25 -8.48 23.43 -20.37
C ARG A 25 -7.95 24.31 -19.24
N ASP A 26 -8.53 24.20 -18.05
CA ASP A 26 -8.20 25.05 -16.90
C ASP A 26 -7.12 24.47 -15.98
N HIS A 27 -6.64 23.26 -16.28
CA HIS A 27 -5.67 22.57 -15.43
C HIS A 27 -4.66 21.78 -16.25
N ARG A 28 -3.45 22.31 -16.35
CA ARG A 28 -2.28 21.65 -16.95
C ARG A 28 -1.14 21.63 -15.96
N ALA A 29 -0.16 20.76 -16.15
CA ALA A 29 1.04 20.73 -15.30
C ALA A 29 1.78 22.08 -15.26
N ALA A 30 1.70 22.87 -16.34
CA ALA A 30 2.26 24.22 -16.40
C ALA A 30 1.56 25.21 -15.45
N ASN A 31 0.23 25.15 -15.36
CA ASN A 31 -0.62 26.12 -14.64
C ASN A 31 -1.19 25.53 -13.34
N CYS A 32 -0.61 24.42 -12.86
CA CYS A 32 -1.07 23.75 -11.66
C CYS A 32 -0.62 24.56 -10.43
N SER A 33 -1.57 25.09 -9.67
CA SER A 33 -1.28 25.80 -8.40
C SER A 33 -0.63 24.93 -7.34
N ARG A 34 -0.68 23.61 -7.49
CA ARG A 34 -0.03 22.62 -6.61
C ARG A 34 1.32 22.14 -7.14
N LYS A 35 1.84 22.74 -8.21
CA LYS A 35 3.16 22.41 -8.77
C LYS A 35 4.24 22.81 -7.77
N ARG A 36 4.97 21.81 -7.28
CA ARG A 36 6.14 21.97 -6.42
C ARG A 36 7.19 20.93 -6.79
N PRO A 37 8.49 21.18 -6.54
CA PRO A 37 9.51 20.16 -6.69
C PRO A 37 9.19 19.00 -5.75
N CYS A 38 9.45 17.78 -6.23
CA CYS A 38 9.29 16.58 -5.43
C CYS A 38 10.25 16.63 -4.22
N SER A 39 9.83 16.03 -3.11
CA SER A 39 10.62 16.00 -1.87
C SER A 39 11.22 14.62 -1.59
N GLU A 40 11.07 13.68 -2.53
CA GLU A 40 11.50 12.30 -2.37
C GLU A 40 12.98 12.11 -2.71
N MET A 41 13.64 11.20 -2.00
CA MET A 41 14.96 10.70 -2.33
C MET A 41 14.83 9.42 -3.16
N VAL A 42 15.45 9.40 -4.34
CA VAL A 42 15.49 8.25 -5.25
C VAL A 42 16.94 7.88 -5.50
N ASN A 43 17.32 6.63 -5.22
CA ASN A 43 18.68 6.13 -5.42
C ASN A 43 19.75 7.05 -4.78
N ASN A 44 19.52 7.50 -3.54
CA ASN A 44 20.37 8.45 -2.79
C ASN A 44 20.55 9.84 -3.45
N ALA A 45 19.71 10.22 -4.40
CA ALA A 45 19.66 11.56 -4.98
C ALA A 45 18.28 12.21 -4.73
N SER A 46 18.25 13.53 -4.48
CA SER A 46 17.00 14.27 -4.34
C SER A 46 16.28 14.38 -5.69
N CYS A 47 14.99 14.05 -5.73
CA CYS A 47 14.19 14.24 -6.92
C CYS A 47 13.75 15.69 -7.05
N ASN A 48 14.40 16.46 -7.92
CA ASN A 48 14.06 17.88 -8.12
C ASN A 48 13.00 18.12 -9.21
N LYS A 49 12.22 17.09 -9.59
CA LYS A 49 11.21 17.19 -10.66
C LYS A 49 9.85 17.62 -10.10
N ASN A 50 9.08 18.35 -10.90
CA ASN A 50 7.76 18.87 -10.51
C ASN A 50 6.64 17.83 -10.70
N HIS A 51 6.61 16.80 -9.86
CA HIS A 51 5.60 15.74 -9.94
C HIS A 51 5.16 15.23 -8.56
N HIS A 52 4.09 14.44 -8.54
CA HIS A 52 3.53 13.87 -7.32
C HIS A 52 4.41 12.72 -6.81
N PRO A 53 4.71 12.64 -5.50
CA PRO A 53 5.56 11.60 -4.91
C PRO A 53 5.14 10.17 -5.25
N LEU A 54 3.83 9.91 -5.37
CA LEU A 54 3.28 8.60 -5.75
C LEU A 54 3.75 8.05 -7.11
N LEU A 55 4.37 8.87 -7.95
CA LEU A 55 4.95 8.44 -9.22
C LEU A 55 6.32 7.75 -9.05
N HIS A 56 6.94 7.84 -7.88
CA HIS A 56 8.11 7.05 -7.55
C HIS A 56 7.75 5.58 -7.27
N ALA A 57 8.77 4.71 -7.39
CA ALA A 57 8.73 3.42 -6.73
C ALA A 57 8.52 3.65 -5.24
N ALA A 58 7.72 2.80 -4.60
CA ALA A 58 7.56 2.86 -3.15
C ALA A 58 8.92 2.59 -2.49
N THR A 59 9.69 3.64 -2.24
CA THR A 59 10.88 3.59 -1.40
C THR A 59 10.37 3.58 0.04
N ASN A 60 10.32 2.38 0.60
CA ASN A 60 10.07 2.09 2.01
C ASN A 60 8.66 2.46 2.53
N LEU A 61 7.65 1.70 2.09
CA LEU A 61 6.37 1.65 2.81
C LEU A 61 6.53 0.80 4.09
N ILE A 62 6.84 1.46 5.21
CA ILE A 62 6.33 1.02 6.51
C ILE A 62 4.87 1.51 6.57
N GLY A 63 3.97 0.83 5.87
CA GLY A 63 2.59 1.30 5.76
C GLY A 63 1.73 0.40 4.90
N MET A 64 0.72 -0.18 5.55
CA MET A 64 -0.36 -1.05 5.05
C MET A 64 -0.18 -1.61 3.62
N LEU A 65 0.12 -2.91 3.56
CA LEU A 65 -0.05 -3.71 2.36
C LEU A 65 -1.55 -3.79 2.03
N ALA A 66 -2.03 -2.92 1.14
CA ALA A 66 -3.32 -3.13 0.50
C ALA A 66 -3.18 -4.29 -0.49
N SER A 67 -3.72 -5.46 -0.16
CA SER A 67 -3.79 -6.57 -1.10
C SER A 67 -4.85 -6.27 -2.16
N THR A 68 -4.44 -5.81 -3.34
CA THR A 68 -5.32 -5.78 -4.51
C THR A 68 -5.31 -7.15 -5.17
N VAL A 69 -6.13 -8.08 -4.69
CA VAL A 69 -6.33 -9.35 -5.37
C VAL A 69 -7.33 -9.14 -6.51
N LYS A 70 -6.84 -9.06 -7.76
CA LYS A 70 -7.69 -9.21 -8.95
C LYS A 70 -7.76 -10.68 -9.32
N THR A 71 -8.57 -11.45 -8.62
CA THR A 71 -8.94 -12.80 -9.05
C THR A 71 -10.40 -12.77 -9.46
N LYS A 72 -10.66 -12.94 -10.76
CA LYS A 72 -12.04 -13.14 -11.26
C LYS A 72 -12.67 -14.45 -10.76
N GLU A 73 -11.89 -15.34 -10.12
CA GLU A 73 -12.28 -16.74 -9.89
C GLU A 73 -11.93 -17.33 -8.51
N ALA A 74 -11.30 -16.58 -7.58
CA ALA A 74 -10.98 -17.12 -6.26
C ALA A 74 -11.88 -16.53 -5.19
N LEU A 75 -12.74 -17.37 -4.59
CA LEU A 75 -13.62 -17.02 -3.47
C LEU A 75 -12.82 -16.70 -2.18
N LEU A 76 -11.60 -17.23 -2.04
CA LEU A 76 -10.76 -17.07 -0.86
C LEU A 76 -9.26 -17.04 -1.23
N PRO A 77 -8.66 -15.86 -1.44
CA PRO A 77 -7.27 -15.75 -1.88
C PRO A 77 -6.28 -16.01 -0.72
N VAL A 78 -5.84 -17.26 -0.59
CA VAL A 78 -4.88 -17.69 0.44
C VAL A 78 -3.53 -18.04 -0.21
N VAL A 79 -2.44 -17.51 0.36
CA VAL A 79 -1.06 -17.80 -0.07
C VAL A 79 -0.25 -18.36 1.09
N SER A 80 0.53 -19.41 0.84
CA SER A 80 1.51 -19.94 1.79
C SER A 80 2.83 -19.21 1.65
N ALA A 81 3.30 -18.53 2.70
CA ALA A 81 4.56 -17.80 2.67
C ALA A 81 5.31 -17.87 4.01
N PHE A 82 6.58 -17.47 4.00
CA PHE A 82 7.36 -17.27 5.22
C PHE A 82 7.10 -15.89 5.80
N VAL A 83 6.72 -15.83 7.07
CA VAL A 83 6.60 -14.61 7.85
C VAL A 83 7.88 -14.41 8.65
N LEU A 84 8.44 -13.21 8.61
CA LEU A 84 9.68 -12.85 9.29
C LEU A 84 9.38 -12.08 10.59
N GLY A 85 9.89 -12.58 11.71
CA GLY A 85 9.91 -11.87 12.99
C GLY A 85 11.08 -10.89 13.08
N ASN A 86 10.96 -9.89 13.96
CA ASN A 86 12.00 -8.85 14.12
C ASN A 86 13.35 -9.38 14.65
N ASN A 87 13.37 -10.62 15.15
CA ASN A 87 14.57 -11.36 15.58
C ASN A 87 15.20 -12.21 14.47
N GLY A 88 14.75 -12.06 13.21
CA GLY A 88 15.19 -12.87 12.08
C GLY A 88 14.54 -14.26 12.01
N LYS A 89 13.69 -14.63 12.97
CA LYS A 89 12.99 -15.93 12.96
C LYS A 89 11.98 -15.98 11.82
N ARG A 90 11.91 -17.12 11.13
CA ARG A 90 10.97 -17.36 10.03
C ARG A 90 9.99 -18.46 10.38
N GLU A 91 8.71 -18.24 10.10
CA GLU A 91 7.65 -19.24 10.29
C GLU A 91 6.83 -19.33 9.00
N LYS A 92 6.51 -20.55 8.57
CA LYS A 92 5.61 -20.75 7.42
C LYS A 92 4.17 -20.53 7.87
N ALA A 93 3.41 -19.75 7.13
CA ALA A 93 2.01 -19.46 7.44
C ALA A 93 1.16 -19.37 6.16
N ASN A 94 -0.13 -19.65 6.33
CA ASN A 94 -1.15 -19.37 5.32
C ASN A 94 -1.67 -17.94 5.55
N ILE A 95 -1.68 -17.14 4.49
CA ILE A 95 -2.02 -15.71 4.53
C ILE A 95 -3.25 -15.51 3.67
N LEU A 96 -4.35 -15.10 4.29
CA LEU A 96 -5.55 -14.64 3.58
C LEU A 96 -5.33 -13.19 3.13
N MET A 97 -5.40 -12.95 1.82
CA MET A 97 -5.30 -11.63 1.21
C MET A 97 -6.67 -10.98 1.09
N ASP A 98 -7.17 -10.44 2.20
CA ASP A 98 -8.52 -9.87 2.27
C ASP A 98 -8.51 -8.35 2.01
N SER A 99 -9.07 -7.93 0.87
CA SER A 99 -9.26 -6.51 0.52
C SER A 99 -10.43 -5.84 1.26
N GLY A 100 -11.32 -6.62 1.88
CA GLY A 100 -12.45 -6.13 2.67
C GLY A 100 -12.10 -5.77 4.11
N THR A 101 -10.87 -6.07 4.56
CA THR A 101 -10.43 -5.82 5.92
C THR A 101 -9.57 -4.55 6.03
N GLN A 102 -9.77 -3.77 7.09
CA GLN A 102 -9.03 -2.52 7.35
C GLN A 102 -7.69 -2.73 8.09
N ILE A 103 -7.51 -3.86 8.77
CA ILE A 103 -6.33 -4.17 9.60
C ILE A 103 -5.79 -5.57 9.33
N THR A 104 -4.47 -5.75 9.32
CA THR A 104 -3.90 -7.11 9.25
C THR A 104 -4.01 -7.78 10.62
N LEU A 105 -4.58 -8.99 10.66
CA LEU A 105 -4.65 -9.82 11.86
C LEU A 105 -3.69 -11.00 11.73
N VAL A 106 -3.06 -11.37 12.84
CA VAL A 106 -2.20 -12.55 12.95
C VAL A 106 -2.73 -13.44 14.06
N ARG A 107 -2.67 -14.76 13.87
CA ARG A 107 -3.04 -15.69 14.94
C ARG A 107 -2.07 -15.56 16.11
N ASN A 108 -2.61 -15.62 17.34
CA ASN A 108 -1.82 -15.47 18.56
C ASN A 108 -0.69 -16.51 18.67
N ASP A 109 -0.95 -17.77 18.30
CA ASP A 109 0.06 -18.83 18.33
C ASP A 109 1.23 -18.56 17.36
N LEU A 110 0.95 -18.01 16.17
CA LEU A 110 1.98 -17.60 15.23
C LEU A 110 2.79 -16.41 15.76
N ALA A 111 2.12 -15.42 16.36
CA ALA A 111 2.78 -14.28 16.99
C ALA A 111 3.72 -14.71 18.13
N GLN A 112 3.29 -15.66 18.97
CA GLN A 112 4.11 -16.25 20.03
C GLN A 112 5.31 -17.01 19.46
N ARG A 113 5.12 -17.86 18.43
CA ARG A 113 6.23 -18.55 17.77
C ARG A 113 7.24 -17.57 17.18
N LEU A 114 6.79 -16.50 16.56
CA LEU A 114 7.65 -15.43 16.02
C LEU A 114 8.26 -14.53 17.10
N LYS A 115 7.85 -14.67 18.37
CA LYS A 115 8.25 -13.82 19.51
C LYS A 115 7.99 -12.33 19.22
N LEU A 116 6.84 -12.02 18.59
CA LEU A 116 6.45 -10.64 18.32
C LEU A 116 6.23 -9.89 19.64
N LYS A 117 6.71 -8.65 19.69
CA LYS A 117 6.46 -7.72 20.79
C LYS A 117 5.55 -6.61 20.28
N GLY A 118 4.57 -6.23 21.08
CA GLY A 118 3.59 -5.20 20.74
C GLY A 118 3.03 -4.54 21.99
N LYS A 119 2.21 -3.53 21.77
CA LYS A 119 1.38 -2.94 22.83
C LYS A 119 0.05 -3.66 22.84
N ASP A 120 -0.50 -3.87 24.02
CA ASP A 120 -1.88 -4.32 24.15
C ASP A 120 -2.80 -3.23 23.62
N VAL A 121 -3.65 -3.60 22.66
CA VAL A 121 -4.62 -2.70 22.03
C VAL A 121 -5.98 -3.38 22.06
N PHE A 122 -7.01 -2.63 22.44
CA PHE A 122 -8.39 -3.07 22.32
C PHE A 122 -8.90 -2.70 20.94
N ILE A 123 -9.36 -3.71 20.19
CA ILE A 123 -9.99 -3.52 18.89
C ILE A 123 -11.46 -3.92 19.01
N THR A 124 -12.35 -3.11 18.45
CA THR A 124 -13.76 -3.50 18.27
C THR A 124 -13.92 -4.05 16.86
N MET A 125 -14.28 -5.32 16.74
CA MET A 125 -14.45 -5.94 15.42
C MET A 125 -15.93 -6.03 15.07
N THR A 126 -16.29 -5.50 13.90
CA THR A 126 -17.62 -5.68 13.33
C THR A 126 -17.50 -6.70 12.20
N THR A 127 -18.16 -7.85 12.37
CA THR A 127 -18.17 -8.90 11.35
C THR A 127 -19.43 -8.83 10.49
N VAL A 128 -19.42 -9.52 9.36
CA VAL A 128 -20.63 -9.72 8.54
C VAL A 128 -21.71 -10.36 9.41
N GLY A 129 -22.90 -9.74 9.46
CA GLY A 129 -23.99 -10.12 10.36
C GLY A 129 -24.06 -9.31 11.66
N GLY A 130 -23.22 -8.28 11.84
CA GLY A 130 -23.40 -7.25 12.87
C GLY A 130 -23.05 -7.67 14.30
N LYS A 131 -22.51 -8.88 14.50
CA LYS A 131 -22.04 -9.32 15.81
C LYS A 131 -20.75 -8.57 16.15
N LYS A 132 -20.80 -7.81 17.24
CA LYS A 132 -19.64 -7.15 17.85
C LYS A 132 -18.95 -8.18 18.76
N ARG A 133 -17.64 -8.36 18.60
CA ARG A 133 -16.78 -9.17 19.46
C ARG A 133 -15.54 -8.39 19.82
#